data_AF-A0A1S2M8V1-F1
#
_entry.id   AF-A0A1S2M8V1-F1
#
_cell.length_a   1.000
_cell.length_b   1.000
_cell.length_c   1.000
_cell.angle_alpha   90.00
_cell.angle_beta   90.00
_cell.angle_gamma   90.00
#
_symmetry.space_group_name_H-M   'P 1'
#
loop_
_entity.id
_entity.type
_entity.pdbx_description
1 polymer ?
#
loop_
_entity_poly.entity_id
_entity_poly.type
_entity_poly.pdbx_seq_one_letter_code
_entity_poly.pdbx_strand_id
1 'polypeptide(L)'
;MKKLFLLFCFITFLVGFTQDNSKWYSTKEEAINYGLEQESSNAILLSVDEYNGETIVFFELNKALGVASITESKKGFSWYRDKAFSGFDGDSPYSTMGFEMETKQGSKISILVGKAFDKSIKQMKILDGGNEKILPITENSRLFYTIHNAPFSSLEKNITYN
;
A
#
# COMPACT_ATOMS: atom_id res chain seq x y z
N MET A 1 -55.68 -39.15 11.19
CA MET A 1 -54.49 -38.36 11.63
C MET A 1 -53.48 -38.33 10.49
N LYS A 2 -53.16 -37.16 9.95
CA LYS A 2 -51.83 -36.78 9.42
C LYS A 2 -51.91 -35.31 9.01
N LYS A 3 -51.43 -34.44 9.91
CA LYS A 3 -51.30 -33.00 9.71
C LYS A 3 -50.18 -32.79 8.68
N LEU A 4 -50.48 -32.25 7.51
CA LEU A 4 -49.46 -31.81 6.55
C LEU A 4 -48.99 -30.42 7.00
N PHE A 5 -47.81 -30.39 7.59
CA PHE A 5 -47.22 -29.18 8.16
C PHE A 5 -46.67 -28.31 7.03
N LEU A 6 -47.27 -27.12 6.87
CA LEU A 6 -46.72 -26.00 6.11
C LEU A 6 -45.35 -25.63 6.70
N LEU A 7 -44.29 -25.75 5.91
CA LEU A 7 -42.99 -25.15 6.23
C LEU A 7 -42.60 -24.19 5.09
N PHE A 8 -43.10 -22.97 5.18
CA PHE A 8 -42.68 -21.86 4.34
C PHE A 8 -41.36 -21.33 4.94
N CYS A 9 -40.23 -21.87 4.52
CA CYS A 9 -38.92 -21.32 4.86
C CYS A 9 -38.72 -20.00 4.10
N PHE A 10 -39.11 -18.89 4.72
CA PHE A 10 -38.64 -17.55 4.35
C PHE A 10 -37.13 -17.49 4.61
N ILE A 11 -36.33 -17.83 3.59
CA ILE A 11 -34.90 -17.55 3.58
C ILE A 11 -34.77 -16.04 3.34
N THR A 12 -34.76 -15.26 4.42
CA THR A 12 -34.36 -13.85 4.35
C THR A 12 -32.88 -13.81 4.04
N PHE A 13 -32.55 -13.54 2.77
CA PHE A 13 -31.22 -13.06 2.38
C PHE A 13 -30.98 -11.74 3.14
N LEU A 14 -30.28 -11.82 4.27
CA LEU A 14 -29.58 -10.69 4.85
C LEU A 14 -28.43 -10.35 3.90
N VAL A 15 -28.73 -9.61 2.83
CA VAL A 15 -27.70 -8.90 2.08
C VAL A 15 -27.19 -7.83 3.03
N GLY A 16 -26.10 -8.13 3.73
CA GLY A 16 -25.38 -7.15 4.53
C GLY A 16 -24.89 -6.06 3.58
N PHE A 17 -25.64 -4.97 3.49
CA PHE A 17 -25.20 -3.76 2.82
C PHE A 17 -24.07 -3.19 3.69
N THR A 18 -22.83 -3.56 3.39
CA THR A 18 -21.67 -2.87 3.97
C THR A 18 -21.75 -1.44 3.45
N GLN A 19 -22.13 -0.51 4.32
CA GLN A 19 -22.22 0.89 3.97
C GLN A 19 -20.81 1.37 3.60
N ASP A 20 -20.63 1.64 2.30
CA ASP A 20 -19.39 2.16 1.75
C ASP A 20 -19.25 3.61 2.22
N ASN A 21 -18.57 3.80 3.35
CA ASN A 21 -18.31 5.13 3.94
C ASN A 21 -17.19 5.88 3.23
N SER A 22 -16.73 5.37 2.08
CA SER A 22 -15.73 6.02 1.24
C SER A 22 -16.23 7.38 0.75
N LYS A 23 -15.43 8.41 1.01
CA LYS A 23 -15.64 9.75 0.45
C LYS A 23 -15.07 9.82 -0.96
N TRP A 24 -15.83 10.42 -1.87
CA TRP A 24 -15.51 10.50 -3.30
C TRP A 24 -15.21 11.93 -3.72
N TYR A 25 -14.26 12.09 -4.64
CA TYR A 25 -13.74 13.36 -5.10
C TYR A 25 -13.69 13.45 -6.61
N SER A 26 -13.62 14.67 -7.12
CA SER A 26 -13.63 14.93 -8.57
C SER A 26 -12.26 14.70 -9.20
N THR A 27 -11.18 14.82 -8.42
CA THR A 27 -9.80 14.60 -8.87
C THR A 27 -9.04 13.62 -8.00
N LYS A 28 -8.01 12.98 -8.58
CA LYS A 28 -7.06 12.13 -7.83
C LYS A 28 -6.38 12.91 -6.70
N GLU A 29 -5.99 14.15 -6.96
CA GLU A 29 -5.29 15.01 -6.00
C GLU A 29 -6.15 15.32 -4.77
N GLU A 30 -7.43 15.64 -4.97
CA GLU A 30 -8.37 15.83 -3.85
C GLU A 30 -8.50 14.57 -2.99
N ALA A 31 -8.59 13.39 -3.62
CA ALA A 31 -8.66 12.12 -2.91
C ALA A 31 -7.38 11.82 -2.13
N ILE A 32 -6.21 12.12 -2.71
CA ILE A 32 -4.90 11.94 -2.05
C ILE A 32 -4.77 12.88 -0.86
N ASN A 33 -5.06 14.17 -1.03
CA ASN A 33 -4.95 15.17 0.04
C ASN A 33 -5.86 14.83 1.22
N TYR A 34 -7.10 14.45 0.94
CA TYR A 34 -8.02 13.98 1.98
C TYR A 34 -7.53 12.70 2.64
N GLY A 35 -7.04 11.73 1.87
CA GLY A 35 -6.52 10.47 2.38
C GLY A 35 -5.37 10.69 3.36
N LEU A 36 -4.40 11.53 3.01
CA LEU A 36 -3.30 11.90 3.89
C LEU A 36 -3.78 12.58 5.17
N GLU A 37 -4.70 13.55 5.06
CA GLU A 37 -5.29 14.23 6.22
C GLU A 37 -6.04 13.27 7.14
N GLN A 38 -6.76 12.30 6.57
CA GLN A 38 -7.47 11.25 7.32
C GLN A 38 -6.50 10.36 8.11
N GLU A 39 -5.31 10.06 7.58
CA GLU A 39 -4.30 9.27 8.29
C GLU A 39 -3.66 10.09 9.43
N SER A 40 -3.26 11.33 9.15
CA SER A 40 -2.77 12.31 10.13
C SER A 40 -2.42 13.63 9.43
N SER A 41 -2.57 14.76 10.13
CA SER A 41 -2.03 16.06 9.65
C SER A 41 -0.51 16.06 9.42
N ASN A 42 0.21 15.06 9.96
CA ASN A 42 1.65 14.90 9.83
C ASN A 42 2.05 13.84 8.79
N ALA A 43 1.09 13.27 8.05
CA ALA A 43 1.39 12.35 6.97
C ALA A 43 2.10 13.11 5.83
N ILE A 44 3.20 12.54 5.33
CA ILE A 44 4.03 13.15 4.28
C ILE A 44 3.91 12.30 3.02
N LEU A 45 3.41 12.89 1.92
CA LEU A 45 3.43 12.23 0.62
C LEU A 45 4.88 11.96 0.19
N LEU A 46 5.18 10.72 -0.19
CA LEU A 46 6.50 10.33 -0.69
C LEU A 46 6.51 10.21 -2.22
N SER A 47 5.55 9.48 -2.79
CA SER A 47 5.41 9.32 -4.24
C SER A 47 4.00 8.83 -4.63
N VAL A 48 3.69 9.00 -5.91
CA VAL A 48 2.46 8.52 -6.54
C VAL A 48 2.86 7.76 -7.81
N ASP A 49 2.58 6.47 -7.83
CA ASP A 49 2.94 5.57 -8.91
C ASP A 49 1.68 5.05 -9.62
N GLU A 50 1.79 4.75 -10.90
CA GLU A 50 0.74 4.05 -11.65
C GLU A 50 1.17 2.59 -11.84
N TYR A 51 0.32 1.65 -11.40
CA TYR A 51 0.57 0.22 -11.52
C TYR A 51 -0.68 -0.48 -12.06
N ASN A 52 -0.57 -1.12 -13.23
CA ASN A 52 -1.68 -1.79 -13.92
C ASN A 52 -2.94 -0.90 -14.09
N GLY A 53 -2.74 0.41 -14.29
CA GLY A 53 -3.83 1.37 -14.44
C GLY A 53 -4.46 1.84 -13.13
N GLU A 54 -3.87 1.48 -11.99
CA GLU A 54 -4.28 1.94 -10.67
C GLU A 54 -3.23 2.88 -10.07
N THR A 55 -3.70 3.94 -9.40
CA THR A 55 -2.83 4.90 -8.74
C THR A 55 -2.49 4.41 -7.33
N ILE A 56 -1.20 4.22 -7.06
CA ILE A 56 -0.64 3.80 -5.79
C ILE A 56 0.06 4.98 -5.13
N VAL A 57 -0.23 5.19 -3.85
CA VAL A 57 0.26 6.33 -3.09
C VAL A 57 1.14 5.83 -1.95
N PHE A 58 2.40 6.24 -1.97
CA PHE A 58 3.34 5.98 -0.89
C PHE A 58 3.46 7.22 -0.02
N PHE A 59 3.35 7.04 1.28
CA PHE A 59 3.43 8.14 2.24
C PHE A 59 4.14 7.70 3.52
N GLU A 60 4.61 8.68 4.29
CA GLU A 60 5.27 8.45 5.58
C GLU A 60 4.40 8.97 6.71
N LEU A 61 4.27 8.19 7.77
CA LEU A 61 3.75 8.65 9.05
C LEU A 61 4.59 8.04 10.17
N ASN A 62 5.08 8.88 11.09
CA ASN A 62 5.90 8.46 12.23
C ASN A 62 7.11 7.58 11.82
N LYS A 63 7.80 7.95 10.73
CA LYS A 63 8.94 7.20 10.15
C LYS A 63 8.62 5.77 9.70
N ALA A 64 7.36 5.46 9.48
CA ALA A 64 6.88 4.21 8.91
C ALA A 64 6.22 4.46 7.54
N LEU A 65 6.35 3.49 6.64
CA LEU A 65 5.76 3.56 5.30
C LEU A 65 4.27 3.22 5.37
N GLY A 66 3.43 4.11 4.87
CA GLY A 66 2.04 3.83 4.50
C GLY A 66 1.93 3.64 2.99
N VAL A 67 1.03 2.76 2.57
CA VAL A 67 0.69 2.57 1.15
C VAL A 67 -0.82 2.54 1.01
N ALA A 68 -1.33 3.25 0.02
CA ALA A 68 -2.73 3.29 -0.32
C ALA A 68 -2.92 3.20 -1.85
N SER A 69 -4.14 2.98 -2.28
CA SER A 69 -4.54 3.05 -3.68
C SER A 69 -5.68 4.04 -3.86
N ILE A 70 -5.76 4.69 -5.02
CA ILE A 70 -6.93 5.49 -5.40
C ILE A 70 -7.88 4.63 -6.20
N THR A 71 -9.07 4.45 -5.64
CA THR A 71 -10.19 3.81 -6.32
C THR A 71 -10.83 4.78 -7.30
N GLU A 72 -10.85 4.41 -8.58
CA GLU A 72 -11.54 5.16 -9.63
C GLU A 72 -12.90 4.51 -9.96
N SER A 73 -13.94 5.33 -10.08
CA SER A 73 -15.26 4.89 -10.56
C SER A 73 -16.02 6.04 -11.24
N LYS A 74 -17.25 5.76 -11.70
CA LYS A 74 -18.17 6.81 -12.19
C LYS A 74 -18.49 7.89 -11.16
N LYS A 75 -18.27 7.64 -9.86
CA LYS A 75 -18.44 8.62 -8.77
C LYS A 75 -17.23 9.54 -8.60
N GLY A 76 -16.12 9.27 -9.30
CA GLY A 76 -14.85 9.97 -9.15
C GLY A 76 -13.80 9.09 -8.46
N PHE A 77 -13.00 9.69 -7.58
CA PHE A 77 -11.82 9.10 -6.95
C PHE A 77 -11.99 8.96 -5.44
N SER A 78 -11.51 7.86 -4.85
CA SER A 78 -11.58 7.63 -3.41
C SER A 78 -10.31 6.99 -2.86
N TRP A 79 -9.90 7.41 -1.67
CA TRP A 79 -8.78 6.81 -0.93
C TRP A 79 -9.13 5.42 -0.41
N TYR A 80 -8.24 4.46 -0.58
CA TYR A 80 -8.38 3.11 -0.05
C TYR A 80 -7.07 2.58 0.53
N ARG A 81 -7.14 1.96 1.71
CA ARG A 81 -6.03 1.27 2.36
C ARG A 81 -6.49 -0.02 3.01
N ASP A 82 -5.70 -1.07 2.83
CA ASP A 82 -5.94 -2.43 3.33
C ASP A 82 -4.86 -2.91 4.32
N LYS A 83 -3.68 -2.27 4.33
CA LYS A 83 -2.51 -2.66 5.15
C LYS A 83 -2.13 -1.63 6.20
N ALA A 84 -1.64 -2.11 7.34
CA ALA A 84 -0.99 -1.30 8.37
C ALA A 84 0.33 -0.68 7.88
N PHE A 85 0.83 0.30 8.65
CA PHE A 85 2.12 0.93 8.40
C PHE A 85 3.29 -0.04 8.60
N SER A 86 4.32 0.15 7.78
CA SER A 86 5.54 -0.65 7.76
C SER A 86 6.70 0.13 8.39
N GLY A 87 6.99 -0.19 9.66
CA GLY A 87 8.08 0.41 10.44
C GLY A 87 9.28 -0.54 10.60
N PHE A 88 10.45 0.02 10.93
CA PHE A 88 11.68 -0.73 11.13
C PHE A 88 12.48 -0.22 12.33
N ASP A 89 12.91 -1.17 13.14
CA ASP A 89 13.87 -1.04 14.22
C ASP A 89 14.95 -2.11 14.06
N GLY A 90 16.17 -1.83 14.53
CA GLY A 90 17.28 -2.79 14.52
C GLY A 90 18.66 -2.13 14.45
N ASP A 91 19.68 -2.96 14.67
CA ASP A 91 21.09 -2.53 14.77
C ASP A 91 21.92 -2.84 13.51
N SER A 92 21.30 -3.46 12.49
CA SER A 92 21.96 -3.74 11.21
C SER A 92 22.11 -2.46 10.37
N PRO A 93 23.05 -2.38 9.42
CA PRO A 93 23.21 -1.19 8.57
C PRO A 93 21.94 -0.83 7.79
N TYR A 94 21.12 -1.83 7.46
CA TYR A 94 19.81 -1.68 6.85
C TYR A 94 18.93 -2.89 7.21
N SER A 95 17.62 -2.75 7.01
CA SER A 95 16.65 -3.85 7.07
C SER A 95 15.65 -3.74 5.94
N THR A 96 15.06 -4.87 5.53
CA THR A 96 14.07 -4.94 4.45
C THR A 96 13.01 -5.97 4.75
N MET A 97 11.78 -5.74 4.29
CA MET A 97 10.74 -6.75 4.18
C MET A 97 9.95 -6.58 2.89
N GLY A 98 9.21 -7.62 2.53
CA GLY A 98 8.26 -7.60 1.42
C GLY A 98 6.86 -7.91 1.93
N PHE A 99 5.86 -7.25 1.37
CA PHE A 99 4.45 -7.56 1.63
C PHE A 99 3.61 -7.36 0.35
N GLU A 100 2.43 -7.96 0.32
CA GLU A 100 1.45 -7.77 -0.75
C GLU A 100 0.30 -6.92 -0.22
N MET A 101 -0.06 -5.83 -0.91
CA MET A 101 -1.32 -5.13 -0.70
C MET A 101 -2.35 -5.53 -1.75
N GLU A 102 -3.63 -5.50 -1.40
CA GLU A 102 -4.74 -5.70 -2.32
C GLU A 102 -5.51 -4.39 -2.47
N THR A 103 -5.70 -3.91 -3.70
CA THR A 103 -6.49 -2.71 -3.97
C THR A 103 -7.97 -3.02 -3.90
N LYS A 104 -8.82 -1.99 -3.84
CA LYS A 104 -10.29 -2.18 -3.84
C LYS A 104 -10.79 -2.87 -5.10
N GLN A 105 -10.05 -2.74 -6.21
CA GLN A 105 -10.30 -3.35 -7.51
C GLN A 105 -9.88 -4.83 -7.55
N GLY A 106 -9.17 -5.31 -6.53
CA GLY A 106 -8.70 -6.70 -6.40
C GLY A 106 -7.29 -6.92 -6.96
N SER A 107 -6.57 -5.87 -7.35
CA SER A 107 -5.18 -6.01 -7.78
C SER A 107 -4.27 -6.28 -6.59
N LYS A 108 -3.44 -7.31 -6.72
CA LYS A 108 -2.42 -7.68 -5.74
C LYS A 108 -1.08 -7.08 -6.14
N ILE A 109 -0.49 -6.29 -5.25
CA ILE A 109 0.71 -5.51 -5.52
C ILE A 109 1.77 -5.88 -4.51
N SER A 110 2.90 -6.39 -5.00
CA SER A 110 4.04 -6.75 -4.17
C SER A 110 4.96 -5.55 -3.95
N ILE A 111 5.22 -5.25 -2.68
CA ILE A 111 5.96 -4.08 -2.26
C ILE A 111 7.16 -4.54 -1.44
N LEU A 112 8.33 -4.04 -1.82
CA LEU A 112 9.53 -4.08 -0.99
C LEU A 112 9.61 -2.75 -0.27
N VAL A 113 9.91 -2.81 1.02
CA VAL A 113 10.28 -1.65 1.81
C VAL A 113 11.46 -2.00 2.68
N GLY A 114 12.31 -1.01 2.95
CA GLY A 114 13.39 -1.11 3.90
C GLY A 114 13.77 0.23 4.50
N LYS A 115 14.69 0.16 5.46
CA LYS A 115 15.25 1.33 6.13
C LYS A 115 16.76 1.19 6.20
N ALA A 116 17.47 2.25 5.82
CA ALA A 116 18.93 2.32 5.91
C ALA A 116 19.33 3.07 7.19
N PHE A 117 19.69 2.33 8.23
CA PHE A 117 20.10 2.87 9.52
C PHE A 117 21.49 3.50 9.46
N ASP A 118 22.41 2.90 8.71
CA ASP A 118 23.72 3.47 8.44
C ASP A 118 23.60 4.66 7.49
N LYS A 119 24.01 5.84 7.97
CA LYS A 119 23.95 7.11 7.23
C LYS A 119 24.93 7.19 6.07
N SER A 120 25.93 6.31 6.02
CA SER A 120 26.88 6.22 4.90
C SER A 120 26.24 5.63 3.64
N ILE A 121 25.16 4.87 3.77
CA ILE A 121 24.42 4.31 2.64
C ILE A 121 23.69 5.44 1.91
N LYS A 122 24.04 5.71 0.66
CA LYS A 122 23.39 6.76 -0.15
C LYS A 122 22.31 6.24 -1.07
N GLN A 123 22.44 4.99 -1.50
CA GLN A 123 21.59 4.41 -2.50
C GLN A 123 21.41 2.92 -2.24
N MET A 124 20.18 2.47 -2.38
CA MET A 124 19.84 1.05 -2.42
C MET A 124 19.55 0.68 -3.87
N LYS A 125 19.99 -0.50 -4.29
CA LYS A 125 19.70 -1.05 -5.60
C LYS A 125 19.04 -2.40 -5.43
N ILE A 126 18.05 -2.68 -6.27
CA ILE A 126 17.48 -4.01 -6.38
C ILE A 126 17.53 -4.52 -7.81
N LEU A 127 17.61 -5.83 -7.99
CA LEU A 127 17.40 -6.48 -9.28
C LEU A 127 16.02 -7.15 -9.26
N ASP A 128 15.14 -6.70 -10.14
CA ASP A 128 13.76 -7.20 -10.30
C ASP A 128 13.61 -7.80 -11.70
N GLY A 129 13.68 -9.14 -11.78
CA GLY A 129 13.62 -9.85 -13.06
C GLY A 129 14.74 -9.46 -14.03
N GLY A 130 15.94 -9.19 -13.51
CA GLY A 130 17.11 -8.75 -14.29
C GLY A 130 17.18 -7.24 -14.58
N ASN A 131 16.16 -6.48 -14.17
CA ASN A 131 16.19 -5.02 -14.29
C ASN A 131 16.70 -4.39 -12.99
N GLU A 132 17.79 -3.63 -13.07
CA GLU A 132 18.29 -2.86 -11.93
C GLU A 132 17.37 -1.66 -11.67
N LYS A 133 16.88 -1.53 -10.43
CA LYS A 133 16.16 -0.37 -9.94
C LYS A 133 16.98 0.32 -8.87
N ILE A 134 17.24 1.59 -9.08
CA ILE A 134 17.83 2.47 -8.08
C ILE A 134 16.72 3.00 -7.19
N LEU A 135 16.82 2.74 -5.89
CA LEU A 135 15.86 3.16 -4.89
C LEU A 135 16.43 4.37 -4.11
N PRO A 136 15.84 5.57 -4.27
CA PRO A 136 16.22 6.70 -3.45
C PRO A 136 15.86 6.42 -1.98
N ILE A 137 16.67 6.97 -1.08
CA ILE A 137 16.45 6.87 0.37
C ILE A 137 15.84 8.20 0.82
N THR A 138 14.69 8.15 1.49
CA THR A 138 14.02 9.34 2.01
C THR A 138 14.91 10.05 3.04
N GLU A 139 14.91 11.38 3.01
CA GLU A 139 15.81 12.16 3.87
C GLU A 139 15.48 12.03 5.35
N ASN A 140 14.18 12.00 5.69
CA ASN A 140 13.70 12.04 7.08
C ASN A 140 13.78 10.68 7.79
N SER A 141 13.15 9.66 7.20
CA SER A 141 13.00 8.34 7.80
C SER A 141 14.02 7.32 7.34
N ARG A 142 14.82 7.66 6.31
CA ARG A 142 15.77 6.75 5.67
C ARG A 142 15.11 5.50 5.08
N LEU A 143 13.84 5.62 4.70
CA LEU A 143 13.09 4.56 4.04
C LEU A 143 13.47 4.48 2.57
N PHE A 144 13.40 3.29 2.01
CA PHE A 144 13.45 3.03 0.57
C PHE A 144 12.40 1.97 0.25
N TYR A 145 11.77 2.07 -0.90
CA TYR A 145 10.64 1.21 -1.26
C TYR A 145 10.47 1.12 -2.77
N THR A 146 9.76 0.10 -3.22
CA THR A 146 9.37 -0.06 -4.62
C THR A 146 8.31 -1.14 -4.80
N ILE A 147 7.53 -1.02 -5.86
CA ILE A 147 6.74 -2.12 -6.39
C ILE A 147 7.66 -3.07 -7.17
N HIS A 148 7.53 -4.37 -6.92
CA HIS A 148 8.29 -5.40 -7.62
C HIS A 148 7.39 -6.49 -8.19
N ASN A 149 7.85 -7.15 -9.25
CA ASN A 149 7.10 -8.21 -9.92
C ASN A 149 7.70 -9.61 -9.64
N ALA A 150 8.98 -9.69 -9.32
CA ALA A 150 9.63 -10.95 -8.92
C ALA A 150 9.27 -11.35 -7.47
N PRO A 151 9.30 -12.65 -7.10
CA PRO A 151 9.17 -13.07 -5.70
C PRO A 151 10.16 -12.34 -4.79
N PHE A 152 9.74 -11.88 -3.61
CA PHE A 152 10.61 -11.11 -2.69
C PHE A 152 11.94 -11.82 -2.37
N SER A 153 11.92 -13.15 -2.22
CA SER A 153 13.11 -13.97 -1.95
C SER A 153 14.12 -14.00 -3.11
N SER A 154 13.70 -13.61 -4.31
CA SER A 154 14.55 -13.56 -5.51
C SER A 154 15.12 -12.16 -5.78
N LEU A 155 14.72 -11.15 -5.01
CA LEU A 155 15.25 -9.80 -5.16
C LEU A 155 16.67 -9.72 -4.61
N GLU A 156 17.64 -9.59 -5.51
CA GLU A 156 19.01 -9.27 -5.12
C GLU A 156 19.10 -7.80 -4.69
N LYS A 157 19.78 -7.56 -3.57
CA LYS A 157 19.90 -6.25 -2.93
C LYS A 157 21.36 -5.85 -2.93
N ASN A 158 21.67 -4.77 -3.61
CA ASN A 158 23.02 -4.21 -3.70
C ASN A 158 23.05 -2.82 -3.05
N ILE A 159 24.16 -2.49 -2.40
CA ILE A 159 24.29 -1.28 -1.57
C ILE A 159 25.49 -0.48 -2.02
N THR A 160 25.31 0.83 -2.15
CA THR A 160 26.40 1.78 -2.38
C THR A 160 26.68 2.56 -1.10
N TYR A 161 27.91 2.47 -0.62
CA TYR A 161 28.46 3.21 0.51
C TYR A 161 29.25 4.44 0.02
N ASN A 162 29.55 5.37 0.93
CA ASN A 162 30.53 6.45 0.71
C ASN A 162 31.97 5.93 0.77
#